data_AF-A0A933QQX3-F1
#
_entry.id   AF-A0A933QQX3-F1
#
_cell.length_a   1.000
_cell.length_b   1.000
_cell.length_c   1.000
_cell.angle_alpha   90.00
_cell.angle_beta   90.00
_cell.angle_gamma   90.00
#
_symmetry.space_group_name_H-M   'P 1'
#
loop_
_entity.id
_entity.type
_entity.pdbx_description
1 polymer ?
#
loop_
_entity_poly.entity_id
_entity_poly.type
_entity_poly.pdbx_seq_one_letter_code
_entity_poly.pdbx_strand_id
1 'polypeptide(L)'
;MLVRADLHVHTVLSPCAEVDMIPPLIVERALDLGLDLIAITDHNSSANAAAVMEAARGSSLKVLPGMELLTREEVHLVCLFDTLEQVRHWQAQVDHAMPDLPNRADRLGEQFVVDAAGDFVRREERMLLVAANIALENAVAGVNAIGGIAIPAHIDRPANGLFAVLGFLPLSLRVDALEISKNISADVARVQYNIPDNIAVIQSSDAHWLEALGSAMTEYEFRDSRNVVELLAALKEKRYQIKDK
;
A
#
# COMPACT_ATOMS: atom_id res chain seq x y z
N MET A 1 -8.20 8.99 -19.34
CA MET A 1 -8.76 7.63 -19.09
C MET A 1 -9.16 7.54 -17.63
N LEU A 2 -10.31 6.95 -17.32
CA LEU A 2 -10.68 6.65 -15.93
C LEU A 2 -9.98 5.36 -15.50
N VAL A 3 -9.50 5.33 -14.25
CA VAL A 3 -8.72 4.24 -13.67
C VAL A 3 -9.26 3.96 -12.29
N ARG A 4 -9.92 2.82 -12.10
CA ARG A 4 -10.35 2.34 -10.78
C ARG A 4 -9.18 1.67 -10.09
N ALA A 5 -8.78 2.18 -8.93
CA ALA A 5 -7.61 1.68 -8.25
C ALA A 5 -7.84 1.31 -6.79
N ASP A 6 -7.21 0.20 -6.39
CA ASP A 6 -7.05 -0.24 -5.01
C ASP A 6 -5.55 -0.32 -4.69
N LEU A 7 -5.04 0.70 -4.00
CA LEU A 7 -3.59 0.91 -3.85
C LEU A 7 -3.01 0.29 -2.57
N HIS A 8 -3.81 -0.52 -1.86
CA HIS A 8 -3.43 -1.10 -0.58
C HIS A 8 -3.98 -2.53 -0.47
N VAL A 9 -3.20 -3.49 -0.98
CA VAL A 9 -3.57 -4.91 -1.02
C VAL A 9 -2.42 -5.75 -0.48
N HIS A 10 -2.72 -6.61 0.48
CA HIS A 10 -1.78 -7.57 1.03
C HIS A 10 -1.89 -8.91 0.33
N THR A 11 -0.80 -9.67 0.31
CA THR A 11 -0.74 -11.06 -0.13
C THR A 11 -0.57 -11.96 1.07
N VAL A 12 -0.52 -13.28 0.82
CA VAL A 12 -0.17 -14.32 1.80
C VAL A 12 1.22 -14.14 2.45
N LEU A 13 2.00 -13.13 2.05
CA LEU A 13 3.24 -12.74 2.72
C LEU A 13 2.98 -11.95 4.00
N SER A 14 1.94 -11.11 4.04
CA SER A 14 1.52 -10.47 5.28
C SER A 14 0.93 -11.54 6.22
N PRO A 15 1.41 -11.65 7.47
CA PRO A 15 1.00 -12.74 8.36
C PRO A 15 -0.47 -12.66 8.79
N CYS A 16 -1.08 -11.47 8.72
CA CYS A 16 -2.49 -11.23 9.00
C CYS A 16 -3.41 -11.39 7.78
N ALA A 17 -2.87 -11.76 6.62
CA ALA A 17 -3.66 -12.04 5.43
C ALA A 17 -4.04 -13.53 5.33
N GLU A 18 -5.16 -13.82 4.67
CA GLU A 18 -5.62 -15.18 4.44
C GLU A 18 -4.70 -15.92 3.44
N VAL A 19 -4.65 -17.24 3.58
CA VAL A 19 -3.75 -18.11 2.79
C VAL A 19 -4.06 -18.11 1.29
N ASP A 20 -5.27 -17.69 0.92
CA ASP A 20 -5.74 -17.59 -0.45
C ASP A 20 -5.47 -16.21 -1.09
N MET A 21 -4.83 -15.28 -0.37
CA MET A 21 -4.29 -14.03 -0.93
C MET A 21 -3.03 -14.30 -1.77
N ILE A 22 -3.13 -15.24 -2.70
CA ILE A 22 -2.10 -15.64 -3.66
C ILE A 22 -2.25 -14.90 -4.99
N PRO A 23 -1.16 -14.76 -5.78
CA PRO A 23 -1.16 -14.02 -7.04
C PRO A 23 -2.31 -14.27 -8.01
N PRO A 24 -2.65 -15.52 -8.40
CA PRO A 24 -3.72 -15.73 -9.39
C PRO A 24 -5.09 -15.28 -8.88
N LEU A 25 -5.42 -15.53 -7.60
CA LEU A 25 -6.73 -15.21 -7.02
C LEU A 25 -6.90 -13.70 -6.81
N ILE A 26 -5.83 -13.00 -6.39
CA ILE A 26 -5.84 -11.53 -6.31
C ILE A 26 -6.11 -10.91 -7.69
N VAL A 27 -5.44 -11.41 -8.74
CA VAL A 27 -5.60 -10.90 -10.10
C VAL A 27 -7.00 -11.19 -10.64
N GLU A 28 -7.50 -12.43 -10.49
CA GLU A 28 -8.86 -12.81 -10.88
C GLU A 28 -9.89 -11.92 -10.19
N ARG A 29 -9.77 -11.77 -8.87
CA ARG A 29 -10.68 -10.95 -8.08
C ARG A 29 -10.66 -9.47 -8.48
N ALA A 30 -9.49 -8.91 -8.74
CA ALA A 30 -9.37 -7.53 -9.18
C ALA A 30 -10.00 -7.30 -10.57
N LEU A 31 -9.85 -8.26 -11.49
CA LEU A 31 -10.48 -8.22 -12.81
C LEU A 31 -12.01 -8.33 -12.71
N ASP A 32 -12.53 -9.22 -11.87
CA ASP A 32 -13.98 -9.37 -11.64
C ASP A 32 -14.63 -8.11 -11.07
N LEU A 33 -13.88 -7.36 -10.25
CA LEU A 33 -14.32 -6.07 -9.71
C LEU A 33 -14.16 -4.91 -10.70
N GLY A 34 -13.57 -5.15 -11.87
CA GLY A 34 -13.30 -4.12 -12.87
C GLY A 34 -12.28 -3.09 -12.39
N LEU A 35 -11.29 -3.51 -11.60
CA LEU A 35 -10.15 -2.66 -11.23
C LEU A 35 -9.17 -2.57 -12.40
N ASP A 36 -8.68 -1.36 -12.65
CA ASP A 36 -7.69 -1.08 -13.70
C ASP A 36 -6.26 -1.10 -13.16
N LEU A 37 -6.12 -0.88 -11.85
CA LEU A 37 -4.86 -0.69 -11.14
C LEU A 37 -4.97 -1.27 -9.72
N ILE A 38 -4.01 -2.09 -9.31
CA ILE A 38 -3.80 -2.43 -7.89
C ILE A 38 -2.35 -2.19 -7.50
N ALA A 39 -2.08 -2.09 -6.20
CA ALA A 39 -0.72 -2.14 -5.67
C ALA A 39 -0.59 -3.22 -4.59
N ILE A 40 0.53 -3.94 -4.64
CA ILE A 40 0.87 -4.94 -3.62
C ILE A 40 1.74 -4.29 -2.56
N THR A 41 1.25 -4.30 -1.33
CA THR A 41 1.80 -3.52 -0.21
C THR A 41 1.90 -4.37 1.05
N ASP A 42 2.51 -5.55 0.95
CA ASP A 42 2.78 -6.40 2.11
C ASP A 42 3.56 -5.63 3.20
N HIS A 43 3.35 -6.02 4.47
CA HIS A 43 4.00 -5.35 5.59
C HIS A 43 5.53 -5.48 5.48
N ASN A 44 6.23 -4.35 5.44
CA ASN A 44 7.70 -4.25 5.44
C ASN A 44 8.42 -5.10 4.36
N SER A 45 7.70 -5.63 3.37
CA SER A 45 8.23 -6.52 2.36
C SER A 45 7.56 -6.31 1.01
N SER A 46 8.32 -6.59 -0.05
CA SER A 46 7.87 -6.52 -1.44
C SER A 46 8.02 -7.86 -2.17
N ALA A 47 8.31 -8.94 -1.44
CA ALA A 47 8.77 -10.20 -2.03
C ALA A 47 7.74 -10.86 -2.96
N ASN A 48 6.44 -10.66 -2.73
CA ASN A 48 5.38 -11.17 -3.60
C ASN A 48 4.94 -10.22 -4.71
N ALA A 49 5.39 -8.95 -4.71
CA ALA A 49 4.97 -7.97 -5.71
C ALA A 49 5.32 -8.42 -7.14
N ALA A 50 6.51 -8.98 -7.35
CA ALA A 50 6.93 -9.49 -8.66
C ALA A 50 6.05 -10.67 -9.14
N ALA A 51 5.64 -11.55 -8.22
CA ALA A 51 4.80 -12.70 -8.53
C ALA A 51 3.39 -12.27 -8.97
N VAL A 52 2.78 -11.30 -8.28
CA VAL A 52 1.47 -10.75 -8.69
C VAL A 52 1.57 -9.98 -10.01
N MET A 53 2.64 -9.21 -10.22
CA MET A 53 2.87 -8.54 -11.51
C MET A 53 3.00 -9.53 -12.67
N GLU A 54 3.65 -10.68 -12.44
CA GLU A 54 3.76 -11.76 -13.43
C GLU A 54 2.40 -12.44 -13.67
N ALA A 55 1.64 -12.74 -12.62
CA ALA A 55 0.31 -13.33 -12.72
C ALA A 55 -0.67 -12.44 -13.50
N ALA A 56 -0.52 -11.11 -13.41
CA ALA A 56 -1.34 -10.15 -14.16
C ALA A 56 -0.91 -9.96 -15.62
N ARG A 57 0.24 -10.53 -16.05
CA ARG A 57 0.80 -10.31 -17.39
C ARG A 57 -0.19 -10.80 -18.47
N GLY A 58 -0.49 -9.91 -19.43
CA GLY A 58 -1.43 -10.20 -20.52
C GLY A 58 -2.90 -9.92 -20.20
N SER A 59 -3.22 -9.56 -18.95
CA SER A 59 -4.55 -9.05 -18.58
C SER A 59 -4.63 -7.53 -18.79
N SER A 60 -5.83 -6.96 -18.57
CA SER A 60 -6.03 -5.51 -18.55
C SER A 60 -5.59 -4.86 -17.24
N LEU A 61 -5.27 -5.63 -16.19
CA LEU A 61 -4.93 -5.11 -14.87
C LEU A 61 -3.48 -4.64 -14.82
N LYS A 62 -3.25 -3.42 -14.33
CA LYS A 62 -1.91 -2.95 -13.96
C LYS A 62 -1.66 -3.23 -12.49
N VAL A 63 -0.49 -3.77 -12.17
CA VAL A 63 -0.03 -3.98 -10.79
C VAL A 63 1.19 -3.10 -10.55
N LEU A 64 1.17 -2.30 -9.48
CA LEU A 64 2.33 -1.56 -8.99
C LEU A 64 3.01 -2.35 -7.86
N PRO A 65 4.34 -2.46 -7.87
CA PRO A 65 5.06 -2.93 -6.70
C PRO A 65 5.07 -1.86 -5.60
N GLY A 66 4.80 -2.29 -4.38
CA GLY A 66 4.83 -1.42 -3.21
C GLY A 66 5.22 -2.16 -1.94
N MET A 67 4.95 -1.50 -0.81
CA MET A 67 5.16 -1.98 0.55
C MET A 67 4.30 -1.14 1.49
N GLU A 68 3.69 -1.73 2.50
CA GLU A 68 3.20 -0.98 3.66
C GLU A 68 4.30 -1.02 4.75
N LEU A 69 5.03 0.08 4.88
CA LEU A 69 6.08 0.22 5.90
C LEU A 69 5.44 0.57 7.25
N LEU A 70 5.81 -0.17 8.29
CA LEU A 70 5.57 0.26 9.68
C LEU A 70 6.77 1.10 10.14
N THR A 71 6.58 2.42 10.26
CA THR A 71 7.66 3.34 10.64
C THR A 71 8.02 3.21 12.11
N ARG A 72 9.11 3.84 12.53
CA ARG A 72 9.57 3.82 13.93
C ARG A 72 8.56 4.41 14.91
N GLU A 73 7.78 5.38 14.47
CA GLU A 73 6.69 5.96 15.23
C GLU A 73 5.48 5.02 15.34
N GLU A 74 5.51 3.89 14.65
CA GLU A 74 4.41 2.94 14.48
C GLU A 74 3.28 3.44 13.56
N VAL A 75 3.58 4.36 12.65
CA VAL A 75 2.65 4.80 11.59
C VAL A 75 2.80 3.88 10.37
N HIS A 76 1.69 3.43 9.80
CA HIS A 76 1.71 2.73 8.51
C HIS A 76 1.85 3.71 7.34
N LEU A 77 2.73 3.36 6.40
CA LEU A 77 3.05 4.16 5.23
C LEU A 77 3.06 3.29 3.97
N VAL A 78 2.06 3.49 3.13
CA VAL A 78 2.02 2.89 1.79
C VAL A 78 3.11 3.54 0.93
N CYS A 79 3.99 2.72 0.38
CA CYS A 79 5.10 3.11 -0.49
C CYS A 79 4.88 2.49 -1.87
N LEU A 80 4.72 3.30 -2.91
CA LEU A 80 4.38 2.85 -4.27
C LEU A 80 5.48 3.20 -5.26
N PHE A 81 5.76 2.27 -6.18
CA PHE A 81 6.81 2.40 -7.19
C PHE A 81 6.34 1.96 -8.58
N ASP A 82 7.02 2.42 -9.64
CA ASP A 82 6.73 2.01 -11.01
C ASP A 82 7.39 0.68 -11.39
N THR A 83 8.53 0.39 -10.77
CA THR A 83 9.42 -0.69 -11.19
C THR A 83 9.86 -1.57 -10.02
N LEU A 84 10.17 -2.83 -10.34
CA LEU A 84 10.78 -3.75 -9.39
C LEU A 84 12.20 -3.32 -8.97
N GLU A 85 12.87 -2.46 -9.74
CA GLU A 85 14.18 -1.91 -9.35
C GLU A 85 14.03 -0.91 -8.20
N GLN A 86 13.09 0.02 -8.31
CA GLN A 86 12.80 1.01 -7.27
C GLN A 86 12.37 0.33 -5.95
N VAL A 87 11.41 -0.60 -6.00
CA VAL A 87 10.95 -1.28 -4.78
C VAL A 87 12.07 -2.10 -4.14
N ARG A 88 12.97 -2.72 -4.93
CA ARG A 88 14.14 -3.46 -4.40
C ARG A 88 15.16 -2.53 -3.76
N HIS A 89 15.36 -1.34 -4.34
CA HIS A 89 16.20 -0.32 -3.74
C HIS A 89 15.63 0.13 -2.38
N TRP A 90 14.30 0.30 -2.29
CA TRP A 90 13.63 0.61 -1.03
C TRP A 90 13.71 -0.53 -0.01
N GLN A 91 13.43 -1.76 -0.45
CA GLN A 91 13.50 -2.97 0.38
C GLN A 91 14.87 -3.10 1.05
N ALA A 92 15.97 -2.85 0.33
CA ALA A 92 17.31 -2.93 0.92
C ALA A 92 17.52 -1.94 2.09
N GLN A 93 16.90 -0.76 2.04
CA GLN A 93 16.96 0.21 3.13
C GLN A 93 16.12 -0.24 4.32
N VAL A 94 14.91 -0.75 4.05
CA VAL A 94 14.01 -1.31 5.07
C VAL A 94 14.67 -2.51 5.75
N ASP A 95 15.24 -3.43 4.99
CA ASP A 95 15.91 -4.64 5.51
C ASP A 95 17.07 -4.32 6.45
N HIS A 96 17.77 -3.20 6.22
CA HIS A 96 18.85 -2.74 7.09
C HIS A 96 18.34 -2.09 8.38
N ALA A 97 17.14 -1.52 8.36
CA ALA A 97 16.53 -0.85 9.51
C ALA A 97 15.60 -1.76 10.32
N MET A 98 15.23 -2.93 9.78
CA MET A 98 14.40 -3.91 10.47
C MET A 98 15.18 -4.61 11.59
N PRO A 99 14.54 -4.88 12.74
CA PRO A 99 15.15 -5.68 13.79
C PRO A 99 15.30 -7.14 13.34
N ASP A 100 16.35 -7.80 13.82
CA ASP A 100 16.59 -9.22 13.58
C ASP A 100 15.76 -10.07 14.55
N LEU A 101 14.45 -10.14 14.30
CA LEU A 101 13.50 -10.90 15.10
C LEU A 101 12.84 -11.99 14.24
N PRO A 102 12.82 -13.25 14.69
CA PRO A 102 12.12 -14.31 13.97
C PRO A 102 10.60 -14.14 14.12
N ASN A 103 9.86 -14.48 13.06
CA ASN A 103 8.41 -14.49 13.09
C ASN A 103 7.87 -15.53 14.10
N ARG A 104 6.69 -15.27 14.65
CA ARG A 104 5.95 -16.14 15.55
C ARG A 104 4.69 -16.63 14.85
N ALA A 105 4.85 -17.57 13.91
CA ALA A 105 3.76 -18.06 13.08
C ALA A 105 2.58 -18.63 13.90
N ASP A 106 2.86 -19.19 15.08
CA ASP A 106 1.86 -19.69 16.03
C ASP A 106 0.91 -18.61 16.59
N ARG A 107 1.27 -17.33 16.47
CA ARG A 107 0.54 -16.18 17.04
C ARG A 107 0.19 -15.12 16.01
N LEU A 108 1.13 -14.82 15.11
CA LEU A 108 1.00 -13.73 14.15
C LEU A 108 0.46 -14.22 12.81
N GLY A 109 0.64 -15.51 12.48
CA GLY A 109 0.34 -16.09 11.18
C GLY A 109 1.58 -16.41 10.36
N GLU A 110 1.40 -17.27 9.37
CA GLU A 110 2.46 -17.67 8.43
C GLU A 110 2.75 -16.53 7.43
N GLN A 111 3.99 -16.45 6.95
CA GLN A 111 4.41 -15.45 5.97
C GLN A 111 5.00 -16.17 4.76
N PHE A 112 4.22 -16.31 3.68
CA PHE A 112 4.64 -17.10 2.53
C PHE A 112 5.06 -16.22 1.36
N VAL A 113 6.26 -16.52 0.86
CA VAL A 113 6.66 -16.08 -0.48
C VAL A 113 6.24 -17.16 -1.47
N VAL A 114 5.48 -16.73 -2.47
CA VAL A 114 4.92 -17.59 -3.52
C VAL A 114 5.34 -17.09 -4.90
N ASP A 115 5.27 -17.96 -5.90
CA ASP A 115 5.47 -17.59 -7.29
C ASP A 115 4.17 -17.12 -7.97
N ALA A 116 4.23 -16.83 -9.27
CA ALA A 116 3.09 -16.31 -10.03
C ALA A 116 1.91 -17.30 -10.14
N ALA A 117 2.14 -18.60 -9.95
CA ALA A 117 1.08 -19.61 -9.89
C ALA A 117 0.46 -19.73 -8.48
N GLY A 118 1.03 -19.04 -7.49
CA GLY A 118 0.67 -19.19 -6.08
C GLY A 118 1.36 -20.38 -5.42
N ASP A 119 2.33 -21.01 -6.09
CA ASP A 119 3.08 -22.12 -5.51
C ASP A 119 4.07 -21.61 -4.47
N PHE A 120 4.19 -22.35 -3.36
CA PHE A 120 5.09 -22.01 -2.26
C PHE A 120 6.56 -22.00 -2.71
N VAL A 121 7.26 -20.90 -2.45
CA VAL A 121 8.70 -20.74 -2.70
C VAL A 121 9.49 -20.87 -1.41
N ARG A 122 9.15 -20.07 -0.39
CA ARG A 122 9.78 -20.10 0.93
C ARG A 122 8.91 -19.44 2.00
N ARG A 123 9.29 -19.66 3.26
CA ARG A 123 8.81 -18.84 4.39
C ARG A 123 9.68 -17.60 4.54
N GLU A 124 9.06 -16.48 4.89
CA GLU A 124 9.78 -15.33 5.43
C GLU A 124 9.97 -15.56 6.94
N GLU A 125 11.23 -15.72 7.34
CA GLU A 125 11.60 -16.04 8.72
C GLU A 125 11.64 -14.78 9.60
N ARG A 126 11.85 -13.59 9.02
CA ARG A 126 11.86 -12.33 9.76
C ARG A 126 10.44 -11.89 10.09
N MET A 127 10.20 -11.42 11.31
CA MET A 127 8.91 -10.84 11.70
C MET A 127 8.61 -9.58 10.88
N LEU A 128 7.53 -9.58 10.10
CA LEU A 128 7.13 -8.42 9.29
C LEU A 128 6.24 -7.44 10.06
N LEU A 129 5.49 -7.90 11.06
CA LEU A 129 4.67 -7.05 11.95
C LEU A 129 5.49 -6.43 13.08
N VAL A 130 6.51 -5.65 12.73
CA VAL A 130 7.35 -4.90 13.68
C VAL A 130 7.84 -3.62 13.03
N ALA A 131 8.00 -2.57 13.83
CA ALA A 131 8.48 -1.28 13.34
C ALA A 131 9.91 -1.38 12.81
N ALA A 132 10.14 -0.85 11.61
CA ALA A 132 11.48 -0.57 11.12
C ALA A 132 12.04 0.65 11.85
N ASN A 133 13.35 0.70 12.09
CA ASN A 133 14.02 1.87 12.66
C ASN A 133 14.19 3.00 11.62
N ILE A 134 13.11 3.38 10.93
CA ILE A 134 13.02 4.45 9.95
C ILE A 134 11.98 5.45 10.43
N ALA A 135 12.39 6.69 10.66
CA ALA A 135 11.45 7.76 10.99
C ALA A 135 10.50 8.04 9.81
N LEU A 136 9.23 8.34 10.09
CA LEU A 136 8.21 8.63 9.10
C LEU A 136 8.66 9.68 8.05
N GLU A 137 9.27 10.78 8.49
CA GLU A 137 9.75 11.82 7.57
C GLU A 137 10.88 11.32 6.65
N ASN A 138 11.80 10.51 7.20
CA ASN A 138 12.88 9.92 6.43
C ASN A 138 12.35 8.88 5.43
N ALA A 139 11.30 8.13 5.81
CA ALA A 139 10.63 7.20 4.92
C ALA A 139 10.00 7.92 3.73
N VAL A 140 9.22 8.97 3.98
CA VAL A 140 8.64 9.80 2.92
C VAL A 140 9.71 10.39 2.02
N ALA A 141 10.79 10.94 2.59
CA ALA A 141 11.89 11.51 1.81
C ALA A 141 12.61 10.45 0.96
N GLY A 142 12.88 9.27 1.51
CA GLY A 142 13.57 8.17 0.83
C GLY A 142 12.78 7.61 -0.34
N VAL A 143 11.48 7.38 -0.16
CA VAL A 143 10.56 6.91 -1.22
C VAL A 143 10.49 7.93 -2.36
N ASN A 144 10.29 9.22 -2.02
CA ASN A 144 10.20 10.29 -3.02
C ASN A 144 11.54 10.48 -3.78
N ALA A 145 12.68 10.31 -3.11
CA ALA A 145 14.01 10.47 -3.73
C ALA A 145 14.30 9.45 -4.84
N ILE A 146 13.64 8.29 -4.81
CA ILE A 146 13.75 7.26 -5.85
C ILE A 146 12.55 7.23 -6.80
N GLY A 147 11.74 8.29 -6.80
CA GLY A 147 10.61 8.46 -7.71
C GLY A 147 9.36 7.66 -7.36
N GLY A 148 9.25 7.19 -6.12
CA GLY A 148 8.00 6.61 -5.60
C GLY A 148 7.05 7.66 -5.03
N ILE A 149 5.91 7.20 -4.50
CA ILE A 149 5.00 8.01 -3.68
C ILE A 149 4.86 7.33 -2.31
N ALA A 150 4.95 8.13 -1.25
CA ALA A 150 4.65 7.72 0.11
C ALA A 150 3.31 8.31 0.57
N ILE A 151 2.40 7.47 1.06
CA ILE A 151 1.05 7.83 1.49
C ILE A 151 0.81 7.27 2.89
N PRO A 152 0.68 8.12 3.94
CA PRO A 152 0.26 7.67 5.25
C PRO A 152 -1.06 6.90 5.14
N ALA A 153 -1.04 5.65 5.59
CA ALA A 153 -2.13 4.70 5.44
C ALA A 153 -3.20 4.95 6.50
N HIS A 154 -4.47 4.68 6.13
CA HIS A 154 -5.64 4.64 7.02
C HIS A 154 -5.54 5.56 8.25
N ILE A 155 -5.29 6.85 8.01
CA ILE A 155 -4.79 7.84 8.99
C ILE A 155 -5.69 8.03 10.22
N ASP A 156 -6.95 7.65 10.10
CA ASP A 156 -8.02 7.75 11.09
C ASP A 156 -8.11 6.52 12.01
N ARG A 157 -7.44 5.41 11.67
CA ARG A 157 -7.52 4.18 12.48
C ARG A 157 -6.85 4.34 13.83
N PRO A 158 -7.40 3.71 14.89
CA PRO A 158 -6.86 3.79 16.25
C PRO A 158 -5.53 3.04 16.43
N ALA A 159 -5.23 2.07 15.57
CA ALA A 159 -3.96 1.36 15.52
C ALA A 159 -3.22 1.75 14.23
N ASN A 160 -1.95 2.12 14.37
CA ASN A 160 -1.03 2.49 13.28
C ASN A 160 -1.45 3.66 12.36
N GLY A 161 -2.62 4.26 12.59
CA GLY A 161 -3.06 5.47 11.92
C GLY A 161 -2.31 6.70 12.43
N LEU A 162 -1.90 7.57 11.49
CA LEU A 162 -1.10 8.76 11.76
C LEU A 162 -1.66 9.62 12.91
N PHE A 163 -2.98 9.87 12.94
CA PHE A 163 -3.57 10.75 13.96
C PHE A 163 -3.75 10.08 15.32
N ALA A 164 -3.93 8.75 15.37
CA ALA A 164 -3.95 8.03 16.64
C ALA A 164 -2.56 7.99 17.29
N VAL A 165 -1.52 7.84 16.47
CA VAL A 165 -0.12 7.74 16.91
C VAL A 165 0.49 9.10 17.25
N LEU A 166 0.38 10.07 16.35
CA LEU A 166 1.05 11.37 16.49
C LEU A 166 0.12 12.47 17.03
N GLY A 167 -1.20 12.34 16.87
CA GLY A 167 -2.18 13.36 17.23
C GLY A 167 -2.29 14.53 16.25
N PHE A 168 -1.40 14.64 15.26
CA PHE A 168 -1.39 15.71 14.27
C PHE A 168 -0.69 15.29 12.97
N LEU A 169 -0.88 16.07 11.90
CA LEU A 169 -0.09 15.99 10.67
C LEU A 169 1.17 16.85 10.80
N PRO A 170 2.38 16.27 10.81
CA PRO A 170 3.61 17.06 10.94
C PRO A 170 3.79 18.00 9.74
N LEU A 171 4.09 19.28 10.00
CA LEU A 171 4.29 20.29 8.95
C LEU A 171 5.51 20.00 8.06
N SER A 172 6.48 19.26 8.58
CA SER A 172 7.67 18.75 7.90
C SER A 172 7.36 17.58 6.95
N LEU A 173 6.22 16.90 7.11
CA LEU A 173 5.86 15.73 6.33
C LEU A 173 5.38 16.14 4.93
N ARG A 174 6.23 15.91 3.93
CA ARG A 174 5.99 16.29 2.54
C ARG A 174 5.27 15.17 1.77
N VAL A 175 3.97 15.07 1.98
CA VAL A 175 3.10 14.09 1.30
C VAL A 175 2.10 14.79 0.40
N ASP A 176 1.75 14.14 -0.70
CA ASP A 176 0.76 14.63 -1.67
C ASP A 176 -0.63 14.04 -1.43
N ALA A 177 -0.72 12.96 -0.65
CA ALA A 177 -1.97 12.30 -0.31
C ALA A 177 -1.91 11.72 1.12
N LEU A 178 -3.10 11.54 1.69
CA LEU A 178 -3.36 10.74 2.89
C LEU A 178 -4.44 9.71 2.53
N GLU A 179 -4.26 8.48 2.98
CA GLU A 179 -5.29 7.46 2.84
C GLU A 179 -6.14 7.40 4.12
N ILE A 180 -7.46 7.50 3.97
CA ILE A 180 -8.40 7.28 5.07
C ILE A 180 -8.98 5.87 4.97
N SER A 181 -9.45 5.32 6.08
CA SER A 181 -10.21 4.09 6.09
C SER A 181 -11.58 4.28 5.44
N LYS A 182 -12.20 3.17 5.03
CA LYS A 182 -13.57 3.15 4.49
C LYS A 182 -14.66 3.60 5.48
N ASN A 183 -14.31 3.83 6.74
CA ASN A 183 -15.26 4.14 7.81
C ASN A 183 -15.48 5.65 8.02
N ILE A 184 -14.80 6.50 7.26
CA ILE A 184 -14.91 7.95 7.32
C ILE A 184 -14.96 8.52 5.89
N SER A 185 -15.70 9.62 5.68
CA SER A 185 -15.70 10.33 4.39
C SER A 185 -14.57 11.36 4.35
N ALA A 186 -14.13 11.72 3.13
CA ALA A 186 -13.08 12.72 2.95
C ALA A 186 -13.43 14.08 3.55
N ASP A 187 -14.69 14.52 3.45
CA ASP A 187 -15.14 15.81 4.01
C ASP A 187 -15.05 15.81 5.54
N VAL A 188 -15.46 14.73 6.20
CA VAL A 188 -15.38 14.59 7.66
C VAL A 188 -13.91 14.52 8.08
N ALA A 189 -13.09 13.70 7.42
CA ALA A 189 -11.66 13.59 7.71
C ALA A 189 -10.94 14.93 7.55
N ARG A 190 -11.25 15.70 6.49
CA ARG A 190 -10.61 16.99 6.22
C ARG A 190 -10.87 18.00 7.34
N VAL A 191 -12.09 18.07 7.85
CA VAL A 191 -12.46 18.94 8.98
C VAL A 191 -11.88 18.42 10.28
N GLN A 192 -12.07 17.15 10.59
CA GLN A 192 -11.68 16.55 11.87
C GLN A 192 -10.16 16.60 12.10
N TYR A 193 -9.38 16.36 11.05
CA TYR A 193 -7.93 16.27 11.12
C TYR A 193 -7.21 17.49 10.55
N ASN A 194 -7.96 18.54 10.18
CA ASN A 194 -7.44 19.79 9.62
C ASN A 194 -6.49 19.55 8.42
N ILE A 195 -6.91 18.69 7.49
CA ILE A 195 -6.11 18.29 6.33
C ILE A 195 -6.06 19.44 5.31
N PRO A 196 -4.87 19.97 4.96
CA PRO A 196 -4.72 21.03 3.98
C PRO A 196 -5.35 20.70 2.63
N ASP A 197 -5.94 21.71 1.97
CA ASP A 197 -6.60 21.54 0.67
C ASP A 197 -5.67 21.04 -0.43
N ASN A 198 -4.36 21.29 -0.33
CA ASN A 198 -3.38 20.83 -1.29
C ASN A 198 -2.97 19.36 -1.11
N ILE A 199 -3.45 18.69 -0.05
CA ILE A 199 -3.22 17.26 0.18
C ILE A 199 -4.48 16.49 -0.22
N ALA A 200 -4.29 15.53 -1.12
CA ALA A 200 -5.34 14.63 -1.55
C ALA A 200 -5.75 13.70 -0.41
N VAL A 201 -7.01 13.29 -0.40
CA VAL A 201 -7.55 12.29 0.52
C VAL A 201 -8.13 11.17 -0.31
N ILE A 202 -7.61 9.96 -0.13
CA ILE A 202 -7.95 8.78 -0.93
C ILE A 202 -8.40 7.62 -0.05
N GLN A 203 -8.95 6.58 -0.67
CA GLN A 203 -9.30 5.33 -0.03
C GLN A 203 -8.83 4.14 -0.86
N SER A 204 -8.38 3.10 -0.15
CA SER A 204 -8.07 1.77 -0.65
C SER A 204 -8.65 0.74 0.33
N SER A 205 -8.66 -0.54 -0.06
CA SER A 205 -9.36 -1.56 0.72
C SER A 205 -8.62 -2.02 1.96
N ASP A 206 -7.28 -1.96 1.97
CA ASP A 206 -6.42 -2.61 2.97
C ASP A 206 -6.77 -4.11 3.06
N ALA A 207 -6.89 -4.75 1.90
CA ALA A 207 -7.42 -6.10 1.77
C ALA A 207 -6.43 -7.14 2.27
N HIS A 208 -6.92 -7.94 3.22
CA HIS A 208 -6.25 -9.10 3.80
C HIS A 208 -6.93 -10.43 3.45
N TRP A 209 -8.06 -10.39 2.74
CA TRP A 209 -8.82 -11.53 2.21
C TRP A 209 -9.55 -11.12 0.92
N LEU A 210 -9.90 -12.08 0.08
CA LEU A 210 -10.35 -11.80 -1.30
C LEU A 210 -11.65 -10.99 -1.37
N GLU A 211 -12.59 -11.18 -0.44
CA GLU A 211 -13.84 -10.42 -0.39
C GLU A 211 -13.63 -8.96 0.04
N ALA A 212 -12.54 -8.66 0.77
CA ALA A 212 -12.19 -7.29 1.12
C ALA A 212 -11.59 -6.49 -0.04
N LEU A 213 -11.04 -7.15 -1.06
CA LEU A 213 -10.46 -6.48 -2.23
C LEU A 213 -11.51 -5.59 -2.90
N GLY A 214 -11.13 -4.34 -3.20
CA GLY A 214 -12.05 -3.31 -3.70
C GLY A 214 -13.15 -2.91 -2.72
N SER A 215 -12.99 -3.19 -1.41
CA SER A 215 -13.97 -2.76 -0.40
C SER A 215 -14.04 -1.26 -0.19
N ALA A 216 -12.95 -0.56 -0.50
CA ALA A 216 -12.92 0.86 -0.82
C ALA A 216 -11.90 1.06 -1.94
N MET A 217 -12.13 2.06 -2.78
CA MET A 217 -11.29 2.34 -3.94
C MET A 217 -11.38 3.81 -4.33
N THR A 218 -10.37 4.27 -5.05
CA THR A 218 -10.36 5.62 -5.62
C THR A 218 -10.30 5.51 -7.14
N GLU A 219 -11.16 6.25 -7.83
CA GLU A 219 -11.10 6.38 -9.29
C GLU A 219 -10.28 7.63 -9.63
N TYR A 220 -9.34 7.47 -10.54
CA TYR A 220 -8.47 8.53 -11.01
C TYR A 220 -8.72 8.79 -12.49
N GLU A 221 -8.64 10.04 -12.90
CA GLU A 221 -8.47 10.37 -14.31
C GLU A 221 -6.96 10.41 -14.60
N PHE A 222 -6.44 9.54 -15.47
CA PHE A 222 -5.07 9.57 -15.96
C PHE A 222 -5.04 10.08 -17.41
N ARG A 223 -3.93 10.65 -17.87
CA ARG A 223 -3.85 11.16 -19.25
C ARG A 223 -3.55 10.04 -20.24
N ASP A 224 -2.50 9.28 -20.01
CA ASP A 224 -1.97 8.33 -21.01
C ASP A 224 -1.52 6.98 -20.44
N SER A 225 -1.15 6.90 -19.16
CA SER A 225 -0.46 5.73 -18.62
C SER A 225 -0.80 5.46 -17.15
N ARG A 226 -0.77 4.18 -16.76
CA ARG A 226 -1.02 3.72 -15.39
C ARG A 226 0.31 3.53 -14.66
N ASN A 227 0.86 4.64 -14.18
CA ASN A 227 2.15 4.72 -13.48
C ASN A 227 2.07 5.70 -12.30
N VAL A 228 3.12 5.71 -11.49
CA VAL A 228 3.24 6.56 -10.30
C VAL A 228 3.26 8.04 -10.67
N VAL A 229 3.87 8.42 -11.79
CA VAL A 229 3.91 9.82 -12.26
C VAL A 229 2.50 10.37 -12.53
N GLU A 230 1.67 9.62 -13.26
CA GLU A 230 0.29 10.00 -13.56
C GLU A 230 -0.59 9.95 -12.31
N LEU A 231 -0.38 8.98 -11.41
CA LEU A 231 -1.03 8.96 -10.09
C LEU A 231 -0.73 10.25 -9.31
N LEU A 232 0.54 10.63 -9.22
CA LEU A 232 0.97 11.86 -8.54
C LEU A 232 0.35 13.11 -9.17
N ALA A 233 0.32 13.18 -10.50
CA ALA A 233 -0.30 14.27 -11.23
C ALA A 233 -1.81 14.35 -10.95
N ALA A 234 -2.52 13.21 -10.95
CA ALA A 234 -3.94 13.16 -10.65
C ALA A 234 -4.25 13.59 -9.21
N LEU A 235 -3.43 13.20 -8.23
CA LEU A 235 -3.56 13.63 -6.84
C LEU A 235 -3.39 15.14 -6.70
N LYS A 236 -2.32 15.71 -7.26
CA LYS A 236 -2.01 17.15 -7.20
C LYS A 236 -3.03 18.03 -7.92
N GLU A 237 -3.50 17.56 -9.08
CA GLU A 237 -4.50 18.27 -9.88
C GLU A 237 -5.94 17.99 -9.42
N LYS A 238 -6.12 17.19 -8.36
CA LYS A 238 -7.43 16.77 -7.81
C LYS A 238 -8.34 16.11 -8.85
N ARG A 239 -7.76 15.33 -9.75
CA ARG A 239 -8.47 14.57 -10.79
C ARG A 239 -8.75 13.15 -10.34
N TYR A 240 -9.40 13.03 -9.18
CA TYR A 240 -9.74 11.76 -8.57
C TYR A 240 -11.08 11.86 -7.82
N GLN A 241 -11.72 10.72 -7.59
CA GLN A 241 -12.96 10.61 -6.83
C GLN A 241 -12.95 9.31 -6.03
N ILE A 242 -13.20 9.41 -4.72
CA ILE A 242 -13.48 8.23 -3.89
C ILE A 242 -14.82 7.64 -4.35
N LYS A 243 -14.87 6.34 -4.61
CA LYS A 243 -16.10 5.65 -4.99
C LYS A 243 -16.79 5.11 -3.74
N ASP A 244 -17.97 5.65 -3.46
CA ASP A 244 -18.93 5.01 -2.56
C ASP A 244 -19.44 3.72 -3.23
N LYS A 245 -19.58 2.63 -2.45
CA LYS A 245 -20.18 1.37 -2.93
C LYS A 245 -21.68 1.49 -3.15
#